data_AF-A0A2N3LEA9-F1
#
_entry.id   AF-A0A2N3LEA9-F1
#
_cell.length_a   1.000
_cell.length_b   1.000
_cell.length_c   1.000
_cell.angle_alpha   90.00
_cell.angle_beta   90.00
_cell.angle_gamma   90.00
#
_symmetry.space_group_name_H-M   'P 1'
#
loop_
_entity.id
_entity.type
_entity.pdbx_description
1 polymer ?
#
loop_
_entity_poly.entity_id
_entity_poly.type
_entity_poly.pdbx_seq_one_letter_code
_entity_poly.pdbx_strand_id
1 'polypeptide(L)'
;MNIKTTVEYFDKDIDELLETRSDTMYTKEENLLFDEGLNVTFFDDMEEYEFEQDQFEEWMTSRGMELKALLKTINGRIAAVLI
;
A
#
# COMPACT_ATOMS: atom_id res chain seq x y z
N MET A 1 4.53 -14.63 0.88
CA MET A 1 5.14 -13.28 0.90
C MET A 1 5.09 -12.78 2.33
N ASN A 2 6.16 -12.19 2.88
CA ASN A 2 6.07 -11.56 4.21
C ASN A 2 5.54 -10.14 4.04
N ILE A 3 4.45 -9.81 4.74
CA ILE A 3 3.92 -8.45 4.82
C ILE A 3 4.86 -7.65 5.73
N LYS A 4 5.32 -6.49 5.25
CA LYS A 4 6.07 -5.52 6.06
C LYS A 4 5.14 -4.40 6.49
N THR A 5 5.47 -3.70 7.56
CA THR A 5 4.86 -2.40 7.84
C THR A 5 5.50 -1.32 6.97
N THR A 6 4.80 -0.24 6.72
CA THR A 6 5.35 0.99 6.11
C THR A 6 6.52 1.57 6.91
N VAL A 7 6.47 1.51 8.24
CA VAL A 7 7.59 1.83 9.16
C VAL A 7 8.85 1.06 8.78
N GLU A 8 8.75 -0.26 8.64
CA GLU A 8 9.88 -1.13 8.26
C GLU A 8 10.33 -0.92 6.80
N TYR A 9 9.41 -0.50 5.93
CA TYR A 9 9.71 -0.28 4.52
C TYR A 9 10.43 1.04 4.28
N PHE A 10 10.03 2.10 4.98
CA PHE A 10 10.59 3.44 4.84
C PHE A 10 11.68 3.78 5.85
N ASP A 11 11.91 2.93 6.85
CA ASP A 11 12.83 3.20 7.96
C ASP A 11 12.49 4.53 8.66
N LYS A 12 11.20 4.72 8.98
CA LYS A 12 10.62 5.95 9.56
C LYS A 12 9.87 5.66 10.85
N ASP A 13 9.87 6.61 11.78
CA ASP A 13 9.07 6.50 13.00
C ASP A 13 7.57 6.66 12.71
N ILE A 14 6.74 6.03 13.55
CA ILE A 14 5.27 6.09 13.45
C ILE A 14 4.78 7.55 13.45
N ASP A 15 5.39 8.41 14.27
CA ASP A 15 5.02 9.83 14.38
C ASP A 15 5.30 10.63 13.09
N GLU A 16 6.21 10.17 12.25
CA GLU A 16 6.51 10.80 10.95
C GLU A 16 5.49 10.41 9.88
N LEU A 17 4.85 9.24 10.05
CA LEU A 17 3.88 8.64 9.13
C LEU A 17 2.43 8.96 9.52
N LEU A 18 2.16 9.27 10.80
CA LEU A 18 0.90 9.83 11.28
C LEU A 18 0.72 11.26 10.77
N GLU A 19 -0.45 11.62 10.21
CA GLU A 19 -0.69 13.01 9.79
C GLU A 19 -2.05 13.60 10.19
N THR A 20 -1.98 14.85 10.64
CA THR A 20 -3.04 15.84 10.62
C THR A 20 -2.83 16.75 9.41
N ARG A 21 -3.46 16.44 8.26
CA ARG A 21 -3.81 17.41 7.21
C ARG A 21 -5.01 16.92 6.41
N SER A 22 -6.10 17.66 6.52
CA SER A 22 -7.34 17.48 5.76
C SER A 22 -7.17 18.01 4.34
N ASP A 23 -7.53 17.20 3.34
CA ASP A 23 -8.20 17.59 2.07
C ASP A 23 -7.94 16.60 0.90
N THR A 24 -7.19 15.51 1.11
CA THR A 24 -7.01 14.42 0.12
C THR A 24 -7.75 13.15 0.52
N MET A 25 -8.20 12.34 -0.46
CA MET A 25 -8.76 10.99 -0.20
C MET A 25 -7.70 9.99 0.32
N TYR A 26 -6.43 10.39 0.32
CA TYR A 26 -5.30 9.59 0.77
C TYR A 26 -4.62 10.21 1.99
N THR A 27 -4.15 9.38 2.91
CA THR A 27 -3.35 9.76 4.09
C THR A 27 -1.92 10.12 3.70
N LYS A 28 -1.13 10.76 4.59
CA LYS A 28 0.28 11.07 4.33
C LYS A 28 1.12 9.84 4.04
N GLU A 29 0.87 8.77 4.78
CA GLU A 29 1.52 7.48 4.60
C GLU A 29 1.26 6.92 3.18
N GLU A 30 0.06 7.14 2.66
CA GLU A 30 -0.32 6.77 1.30
C GLU A 30 0.29 7.73 0.26
N ASN A 31 0.36 9.03 0.56
CA ASN A 31 1.05 10.01 -0.27
C ASN A 31 2.56 9.75 -0.35
N LEU A 32 3.20 9.30 0.74
CA LEU A 32 4.62 8.91 0.75
C LEU A 32 4.90 7.73 -0.19
N LEU A 33 3.97 6.78 -0.28
CA LEU A 33 4.07 5.69 -1.26
C LEU A 33 4.05 6.23 -2.69
N PHE A 34 3.19 7.21 -2.99
CA PHE A 34 3.14 7.86 -4.31
C PHE A 34 4.34 8.77 -4.60
N ASP A 35 4.82 9.52 -3.61
CA ASP A 35 5.94 10.47 -3.74
C ASP A 35 7.26 9.77 -4.08
N GLU A 36 7.43 8.51 -3.67
CA GLU A 36 8.55 7.63 -4.05
C GLU A 36 8.40 7.04 -5.48
N GLY A 37 7.36 7.45 -6.21
CA GLY A 37 7.08 6.98 -7.57
C GLY A 37 6.62 5.52 -7.63
N LEU A 38 6.15 4.96 -6.51
CA LEU A 38 5.65 3.60 -6.47
C LEU A 38 4.26 3.54 -7.09
N ASN A 39 4.02 2.50 -7.88
CA ASN A 39 2.67 2.16 -8.33
C ASN A 39 2.01 1.31 -7.24
N VAL A 40 0.96 1.82 -6.60
CA VAL A 40 0.37 1.21 -5.41
C VAL A 40 -1.14 1.09 -5.56
N THR A 41 -1.68 -0.06 -5.18
CA THR A 41 -3.12 -0.29 -4.98
C THR A 41 -3.39 -0.50 -3.48
N PHE A 42 -4.43 0.14 -2.96
CA PHE A 42 -4.81 0.04 -1.55
C PHE A 42 -6.04 -0.84 -1.37
N PHE A 43 -6.00 -1.66 -0.33
CA PHE A 43 -7.10 -2.46 0.20
C PHE A 43 -7.30 -2.05 1.66
N ASP A 44 -8.53 -2.07 2.13
CA ASP A 44 -8.92 -1.64 3.47
C ASP A 44 -8.37 -2.57 4.56
N ASP A 45 -8.27 -3.87 4.26
CA ASP A 45 -7.60 -4.85 5.12
C ASP A 45 -7.13 -6.08 4.32
N MET A 46 -6.60 -7.08 5.04
CA MET A 46 -6.13 -8.33 4.44
C MET A 46 -7.29 -9.20 3.95
N GLU A 47 -8.48 -9.11 4.55
CA GLU A 47 -9.64 -9.89 4.14
C GLU A 47 -10.13 -9.41 2.76
N GLU A 48 -10.19 -8.09 2.55
CA GLU A 48 -10.50 -7.52 1.24
C GLU A 48 -9.44 -7.90 0.19
N TYR A 49 -8.15 -7.81 0.53
CA TYR A 49 -7.07 -8.23 -0.37
C TYR A 49 -7.21 -9.71 -0.79
N GLU A 50 -7.45 -10.62 0.15
CA GLU A 50 -7.62 -12.05 -0.13
C GLU A 50 -8.88 -12.33 -0.94
N PHE A 51 -9.96 -11.59 -0.67
CA PHE A 51 -11.22 -11.71 -1.41
C PHE A 51 -11.06 -11.27 -2.88
N GLU A 52 -10.30 -10.21 -3.13
CA GLU A 52 -10.10 -9.64 -4.46
C GLU A 52 -8.85 -10.16 -5.18
N GLN A 53 -8.06 -11.03 -4.55
CA GLN A 53 -6.73 -11.44 -5.01
C GLN A 53 -6.73 -11.92 -6.47
N ASP A 54 -7.64 -12.82 -6.84
CA ASP A 54 -7.71 -13.37 -8.20
C ASP A 54 -7.98 -12.28 -9.25
N GLN A 55 -8.92 -11.38 -8.97
CA GLN A 55 -9.25 -10.27 -9.87
C GLN A 55 -8.10 -9.26 -9.97
N PHE A 56 -7.43 -9.02 -8.85
CA PHE A 56 -6.27 -8.15 -8.78
C PHE A 56 -5.09 -8.72 -9.57
N GLU A 57 -4.82 -10.03 -9.45
CA GLU A 57 -3.79 -10.73 -10.23
C GLU A 57 -4.06 -10.71 -11.73
N GLU A 58 -5.31 -10.91 -12.16
CA GLU A 58 -5.71 -10.77 -13.56
C GLU A 58 -5.50 -9.33 -14.06
N TRP A 59 -5.90 -8.34 -13.27
CA TRP A 59 -5.72 -6.93 -13.60
C TRP A 59 -4.23 -6.56 -13.73
N MET A 60 -3.38 -6.99 -12.79
CA MET A 60 -1.93 -6.78 -12.85
C MET A 60 -1.33 -7.40 -14.11
N THR A 61 -1.66 -8.68 -14.36
CA THR A 61 -1.16 -9.43 -15.52
C THR A 61 -1.58 -8.77 -16.83
N SER A 62 -2.82 -8.28 -16.93
CA SER A 62 -3.32 -7.58 -18.12
C SER A 62 -2.56 -6.28 -18.44
N ARG A 63 -1.90 -5.71 -17.44
CA ARG A 63 -1.11 -4.47 -17.54
C ARG A 63 0.40 -4.73 -17.59
N GLY A 64 0.82 -6.00 -17.55
CA GLY A 64 2.22 -6.37 -17.46
C GLY A 64 2.89 -5.91 -16.17
N MET A 65 2.11 -5.81 -15.09
CA MET A 65 2.59 -5.45 -13.75
C MET A 65 2.79 -6.69 -12.90
N GLU A 66 3.69 -6.60 -11.92
CA GLU A 66 3.94 -7.66 -10.93
C GLU A 66 3.84 -7.12 -9.50
N LEU A 67 3.33 -7.95 -8.58
CA LEU A 67 3.30 -7.62 -7.16
C LEU A 67 4.72 -7.71 -6.57
N LYS A 68 5.29 -6.56 -6.21
CA LYS A 68 6.62 -6.44 -5.59
C LYS A 68 6.58 -6.65 -4.08
N ALA A 69 5.61 -6.03 -3.40
CA ALA A 69 5.51 -6.05 -1.94
C ALA A 69 4.07 -5.81 -1.47
N LEU A 70 3.75 -6.37 -0.30
CA LEU A 70 2.55 -5.99 0.47
C LEU A 70 3.02 -5.27 1.72
N LEU A 71 2.51 -4.05 1.92
CA LEU A 71 2.81 -3.22 3.07
C LEU A 71 1.55 -3.00 3.88
N LYS A 72 1.63 -3.16 5.19
CA LYS A 72 0.56 -2.78 6.12
C LYS A 72 0.81 -1.36 6.60
N THR A 73 -0.17 -0.49 6.39
CA THR A 73 -0.15 0.90 6.87
C THR A 73 -0.46 0.96 8.36
N ILE A 74 -0.21 2.12 9.00
CA ILE A 74 -0.46 2.34 10.43
C ILE A 74 -1.95 2.27 10.75
N ASN A 75 -2.81 2.71 9.83
CA ASN A 75 -4.27 2.59 9.97
C ASN A 75 -4.82 1.18 9.66
N GLY A 76 -3.96 0.23 9.31
CA GLY A 76 -4.33 -1.19 9.13
C GLY A 76 -4.65 -1.62 7.70
N ARG A 77 -4.65 -0.69 6.75
CA ARG A 77 -4.83 -0.94 5.31
C ARG A 77 -3.65 -1.71 4.73
N ILE A 78 -3.89 -2.35 3.58
CA ILE A 78 -2.88 -3.07 2.82
C ILE A 78 -2.55 -2.29 1.54
N ALA A 79 -1.28 -1.95 1.37
CA ALA A 79 -0.73 -1.32 0.20
C ALA A 79 0.05 -2.34 -0.63
N ALA A 80 -0.48 -2.67 -1.81
CA ALA A 80 0.16 -3.55 -2.78
C ALA A 80 1.05 -2.73 -3.73
N VAL A 81 2.37 -2.89 -3.61
CA VAL A 81 3.37 -2.21 -4.42
C VAL A 81 3.64 -3.01 -5.69
N LEU A 82 3.57 -2.34 -6.85
CA LEU A 82 3.63 -2.91 -8.19
C LEU A 82 4.88 -2.45 -8.94
N ILE A 83 5.40 -3.29 -9.83
CA ILE A 83 6.48 -2.98 -10.79
C ILE A 83 6.10 -3.37 -12.21
#